data_AF-A0A8S0Q816-F1
#
_entry.id   AF-A0A8S0Q816-F1
#
_cell.length_a   1.000
_cell.length_b   1.000
_cell.length_c   1.000
_cell.angle_alpha   90.00
_cell.angle_beta   90.00
_cell.angle_gamma   90.00
#
_symmetry.space_group_name_H-M   'P 1'
#
loop_
_entity.id
_entity.type
_entity.pdbx_description
1 polymer ?
#
loop_
_entity_poly.entity_id
_entity_poly.type
_entity_poly.pdbx_seq_one_letter_code
_entity_poly.pdbx_strand_id
1 'polypeptide(L)'
;ALILKDAIQHDINRTEWIDRLLAKRFFDQCATHCAKKNYLNRYCIDCDSSYRKSCVASGSHNERHKILTIYRHVYNDVVPLEQMEDHIDCSNIQ
;
A
#
# COMPACT_ATOMS: atom_id res chain seq x y z
N ALA A 1 -7.39 10.96 2.01
CA ALA A 1 -7.11 9.53 1.76
C ALA A 1 -7.33 9.29 0.29
N LEU A 2 -6.29 8.92 -0.44
CA LEU A 2 -6.38 8.71 -1.87
C LEU A 2 -7.11 7.40 -2.11
N ILE A 3 -8.22 7.43 -2.84
CA ILE A 3 -8.71 6.22 -3.50
C ILE A 3 -7.57 5.80 -4.42
N LEU A 4 -7.07 4.58 -4.25
CA LEU A 4 -5.95 4.06 -5.06
C LEU A 4 -6.17 4.38 -6.57
N LYS A 5 -7.42 4.33 -7.02
CA LYS A 5 -7.85 4.62 -8.39
C LYS A 5 -7.80 6.11 -8.81
N ASP A 6 -7.94 7.05 -7.88
CA ASP A 6 -8.04 8.49 -8.18
C ASP A 6 -6.67 9.18 -8.20
N ALA A 7 -5.62 8.54 -7.70
CA ALA A 7 -4.29 9.13 -7.57
C ALA A 7 -3.57 9.37 -8.92
N ILE A 8 -4.11 8.95 -10.07
CA ILE A 8 -3.34 8.92 -11.33
C ILE A 8 -4.23 9.14 -12.57
N GLN A 9 -4.97 10.25 -12.61
CA GLN A 9 -5.64 10.61 -13.86
C GLN A 9 -4.75 11.43 -14.82
N HIS A 10 -3.58 11.93 -14.39
CA HIS A 10 -2.82 12.92 -15.19
C HIS A 10 -1.27 12.91 -15.06
N ASP A 11 -0.62 11.80 -14.66
CA ASP A 11 0.85 11.76 -14.64
C ASP A 11 1.44 10.84 -15.71
N ILE A 12 2.29 11.42 -16.57
CA ILE A 12 3.02 10.78 -17.67
C ILE A 12 4.18 9.93 -17.14
N ASN A 13 4.54 10.07 -15.85
CA ASN A 13 5.52 9.23 -15.15
C ASN A 13 4.86 8.20 -14.23
N ARG A 14 3.86 7.47 -14.73
CA ARG A 14 3.30 6.33 -14.00
C ARG A 14 4.41 5.32 -13.73
N THR A 15 4.95 5.34 -12.53
CA THR A 15 6.00 4.44 -12.10
C THR A 15 5.41 3.04 -11.92
N GLU A 16 6.09 2.01 -12.43
CA GLU A 16 5.55 0.64 -12.51
C GLU A 16 5.01 0.10 -11.16
N TRP A 17 5.59 0.55 -10.04
CA TRP A 17 5.17 0.10 -8.72
C TRP A 17 3.75 0.54 -8.37
N ILE A 18 3.25 1.62 -8.98
CA ILE A 18 1.88 2.07 -8.75
C ILE A 18 0.90 1.16 -9.48
N ASP A 19 1.17 0.80 -10.74
CA ASP A 19 0.34 -0.19 -11.44
C ASP A 19 0.29 -1.51 -10.67
N ARG A 20 1.45 -1.95 -10.13
CA ARG A 20 1.52 -3.11 -9.26
C ARG A 20 0.65 -2.93 -8.01
N LEU A 21 0.75 -1.79 -7.31
CA LEU A 21 -0.10 -1.46 -6.15
C LEU A 21 -1.61 -1.53 -6.49
N LEU A 22 -2.02 -0.97 -7.63
CA LEU A 22 -3.42 -0.96 -8.08
C LEU A 22 -3.96 -2.35 -8.45
N ALA A 23 -3.08 -3.24 -8.91
CA ALA A 23 -3.45 -4.61 -9.24
C ALA A 23 -3.54 -5.53 -8.00
N LYS A 24 -2.98 -5.13 -6.85
CA LYS A 24 -3.02 -5.94 -5.62
C LYS A 24 -4.38 -5.86 -4.96
N ARG A 25 -4.74 -6.96 -4.29
CA ARG A 25 -5.87 -7.04 -3.38
C ARG A 25 -5.34 -6.93 -1.95
N PHE A 26 -5.92 -6.02 -1.17
CA PHE A 26 -5.59 -5.86 0.23
C PHE A 26 -6.66 -6.45 1.13
N PHE A 27 -6.30 -6.63 2.39
CA PHE A 27 -7.15 -7.19 3.45
C PHE A 27 -7.60 -8.63 3.20
N ASP A 28 -6.86 -9.38 2.41
CA ASP A 28 -6.91 -10.84 2.49
C ASP A 28 -6.34 -11.31 3.83
N GLN A 29 -6.70 -12.53 4.24
CA GLN A 29 -6.18 -13.13 5.48
C GLN A 29 -4.74 -13.58 5.27
N CYS A 30 -3.86 -13.28 6.23
CA CYS A 30 -2.53 -13.89 6.24
C CYS A 30 -2.64 -15.40 6.49
N ALA A 31 -2.09 -16.20 5.58
CA ALA A 31 -2.10 -17.66 5.67
C ALA A 31 -1.39 -18.21 6.93
N THR A 32 -0.46 -17.43 7.51
CA THR A 32 0.38 -17.89 8.64
C THR A 32 -0.24 -17.66 10.01
N HIS A 33 -1.24 -16.79 10.15
CA HIS A 33 -1.74 -16.36 11.47
C HIS A 33 -3.27 -16.39 11.52
N CYS A 34 -3.88 -16.83 12.62
CA CYS A 34 -5.35 -16.88 12.77
C CYS A 34 -5.92 -15.77 13.68
N ALA A 35 -5.29 -14.61 13.75
CA ALA A 35 -5.73 -13.53 14.64
C ALA A 35 -6.99 -12.78 14.13
N LYS A 36 -7.80 -12.21 15.04
CA LYS A 36 -8.99 -11.40 14.69
C LYS A 36 -8.72 -10.17 13.82
N LYS A 37 -7.48 -9.66 13.80
CA LYS A 37 -7.02 -8.53 12.94
C LYS A 37 -5.86 -8.99 12.06
N ASN A 38 -6.14 -9.90 11.13
CA ASN A 38 -5.15 -10.60 10.32
C ASN A 38 -5.14 -10.17 8.85
N TYR A 39 -5.39 -8.90 8.60
CA TYR A 39 -5.51 -8.39 7.24
C TYR A 39 -4.15 -7.96 6.70
N LEU A 40 -3.85 -8.35 5.46
CA LEU A 40 -2.71 -7.83 4.70
C LEU A 40 -3.00 -6.38 4.31
N ASN A 41 -2.53 -5.44 5.14
CA ASN A 41 -2.81 -4.01 5.00
C ASN A 41 -1.54 -3.16 4.87
N ARG A 42 -0.40 -3.79 4.61
CA ARG A 42 0.85 -3.11 4.26
C ARG A 42 1.33 -3.59 2.92
N TYR A 43 1.96 -2.70 2.17
CA TYR A 43 2.58 -2.98 0.88
C TYR A 43 4.02 -2.46 0.87
N CYS A 44 4.98 -3.29 0.47
CA CYS A 44 6.35 -2.85 0.23
C CYS A 44 6.57 -2.61 -1.26
N ILE A 45 6.97 -1.39 -1.60
CA ILE A 45 7.24 -0.96 -2.97
C ILE A 45 8.45 -1.71 -3.54
N ASP A 46 9.50 -1.90 -2.74
CA ASP A 46 10.75 -2.52 -3.19
C ASP A 46 10.61 -4.03 -3.43
N CYS A 47 9.70 -4.69 -2.71
CA CYS A 47 9.48 -6.14 -2.80
C CYS A 47 8.24 -6.54 -3.60
N ASP A 48 7.41 -5.59 -4.03
CA ASP A 48 6.09 -5.84 -4.61
C ASP A 48 5.23 -6.84 -3.81
N SER A 49 5.25 -6.71 -2.48
CA SER A 49 4.60 -7.69 -1.59
C SER A 49 3.71 -7.03 -0.55
N SER A 50 2.57 -7.68 -0.29
CA SER A 50 1.62 -7.28 0.75
C SER A 50 1.80 -8.14 1.99
N TYR A 51 1.80 -7.52 3.17
CA TYR A 51 1.99 -8.23 4.44
C TYR A 51 1.23 -7.56 5.59
N ARG A 52 1.20 -8.25 6.73
CA ARG A 52 0.61 -7.76 7.98
C ARG A 52 1.70 -7.14 8.86
N LYS A 53 1.38 -6.10 9.64
CA LYS A 53 2.34 -5.39 10.53
C LYS A 53 3.24 -6.31 11.36
N SER A 54 2.70 -7.34 12.01
CA SER A 54 3.53 -8.25 12.81
C SER A 54 4.25 -9.35 12.02
N CYS A 55 3.99 -9.52 10.72
CA CYS A 55 4.83 -10.36 9.86
C CYS A 55 6.16 -9.66 9.53
N VAL A 56 6.27 -8.35 9.76
CA VAL A 56 7.53 -7.59 9.61
C VAL A 56 8.64 -8.13 10.51
N ALA A 57 8.28 -8.67 11.68
CA ALA A 57 9.25 -9.17 12.66
C ALA A 57 10.10 -10.34 12.16
N SER A 58 9.74 -11.00 11.05
CA SER A 58 10.53 -12.09 10.44
C SER A 58 11.67 -11.62 9.52
N GLY A 59 11.97 -10.31 9.48
CA GLY A 59 13.29 -9.79 9.06
C GLY A 59 13.46 -9.38 7.59
N SER A 60 12.56 -9.77 6.68
CA SER A 60 12.69 -9.44 5.25
C SER A 60 12.22 -8.04 4.85
N HIS A 61 11.45 -7.35 5.70
CA HIS A 61 10.89 -6.02 5.42
C HIS A 61 11.25 -5.04 6.53
N ASN A 62 12.49 -4.53 6.52
CA ASN A 62 12.98 -3.61 7.55
C ASN A 62 12.64 -2.13 7.22
N GLU A 63 13.09 -1.21 8.08
CA GLU A 63 12.86 0.24 7.96
C GLU A 63 13.48 0.90 6.71
N ARG A 64 14.37 0.21 5.99
CA ARG A 64 14.96 0.73 4.74
C ARG A 64 14.04 0.54 3.54
N HIS A 65 13.01 -0.30 3.67
CA HIS A 65 12.05 -0.52 2.61
C HIS A 65 11.01 0.60 2.61
N LYS A 66 10.55 0.98 1.43
CA LYS A 66 9.42 1.90 1.26
C LYS A 66 8.12 1.14 1.47
N ILE A 67 7.42 1.46 2.56
CA ILE A 67 6.27 0.71 3.05
C ILE A 67 5.05 1.61 3.13
N LEU A 68 4.01 1.25 2.39
CA LEU A 68 2.70 1.90 2.45
C LEU A 68 1.78 1.14 3.41
N THR A 69 1.08 1.88 4.27
CA THR A 69 -0.05 1.38 5.05
C THR A 69 -1.34 1.65 4.29
N ILE A 70 -2.05 0.58 3.95
CA ILE A 70 -3.33 0.60 3.26
C ILE A 70 -4.45 0.59 4.29
N TYR A 71 -5.40 1.49 4.12
CA TYR A 71 -6.63 1.59 4.92
C TYR A 71 -7.81 1.18 4.06
N ARG A 72 -8.91 0.76 4.70
CA ARG A 72 -10.16 0.48 4.01
C ARG A 72 -11.22 1.44 4.49
N HIS A 73 -11.75 2.24 3.57
CA HIS A 73 -12.86 3.13 3.83
C HIS A 73 -14.08 2.63 3.04
N VAL A 74 -15.07 2.11 3.79
CA VAL A 74 -16.25 1.42 3.25
C VAL A 74 -15.85 0.26 2.32
N TYR A 75 -15.77 0.49 1.01
CA TYR A 75 -15.43 -0.51 -0.01
C TYR A 75 -14.15 -0.19 -0.78
N ASN A 76 -13.46 0.90 -0.42
CA ASN A 76 -12.27 1.35 -1.13
C ASN A 76 -11.00 1.14 -0.30
N ASP A 77 -9.99 0.61 -0.96
CA ASP A 77 -8.63 0.61 -0.46
C ASP A 77 -8.00 1.97 -0.73
N VAL A 78 -7.48 2.58 0.34
CA VAL A 78 -6.98 3.95 0.33
C VAL A 78 -5.61 4.04 0.99
N VAL A 79 -4.78 4.95 0.48
CA VAL A 79 -3.49 5.30 1.08
C VAL A 79 -3.56 6.76 1.54
N PRO A 80 -3.05 7.10 2.74
CA PRO A 80 -2.89 8.48 3.17
C PRO A 80 -2.01 9.26 2.19
N LEU A 81 -2.40 10.50 1.93
CA LEU A 81 -1.70 11.38 0.99
C LEU A 81 -0.23 11.57 1.39
N GLU A 82 0.02 11.82 2.68
CA GLU A 82 1.35 11.97 3.28
C GLU A 82 2.33 10.83 2.91
N GLN A 83 1.86 9.58 2.90
CA GLN A 83 2.72 8.43 2.52
C GLN A 83 2.98 8.36 1.00
N MET A 84 2.09 8.94 0.19
CA MET A 84 2.24 8.97 -1.27
C MET A 84 3.12 10.14 -1.71
N GLU A 85 3.06 11.27 -1.02
CA GLU A 85 3.90 12.47 -1.24
C GLU A 85 5.40 12.16 -1.11
N ASP A 86 5.77 11.18 -0.26
CA ASP A 86 7.14 10.69 -0.13
C ASP A 86 7.66 9.95 -1.39
N HIS A 87 6.78 9.63 -2.35
CA HIS A 87 7.09 8.76 -3.49
C HIS A 87 6.68 9.32 -4.85
N ILE A 88 5.66 10.17 -4.92
CA ILE A 88 5.17 10.82 -6.15
C ILE A 88 4.73 12.25 -5.87
N ASP A 89 4.75 13.10 -6.90
CA ASP A 89 4.20 14.45 -6.83
C ASP A 89 2.67 14.40 -6.75
N CYS A 90 2.13 14.70 -5.56
CA CYS A 90 0.70 14.73 -5.31
C CYS A 90 0.09 16.14 -5.42
N SER A 91 0.83 17.15 -5.90
CA SER A 91 0.40 18.56 -5.92
C SER A 91 -0.91 18.82 -6.69
N ASN A 92 -1.28 17.92 -7.60
CA ASN A 92 -2.50 18.01 -8.41
C ASN A 92 -3.70 17.24 -7.82
N ILE A 93 -3.59 16.69 -6.60
CA ILE A 93 -4.67 15.95 -5.96
C ILE A 93 -5.33 16.81 -4.88
N GLN A 94 -6.64 17.07 -5.02
CA GLN A 94 -7.46 17.88 -4.09
C GLN A 94 -8.30 17.04 -3.13
#